data_AF-A0A4S2Q230-F1
#
_entry.id   AF-A0A4S2Q230-F1
#
_cell.length_a   1.000
_cell.length_b   1.000
_cell.length_c   1.000
_cell.angle_alpha   90.00
_cell.angle_beta   90.00
_cell.angle_gamma   90.00
#
_symmetry.space_group_name_H-M   'P 1'
#
loop_
_entity.id
_entity.type
_entity.pdbx_description
1 polymer ?
#
loop_
_entity_poly.entity_id
_entity_poly.type
_entity_poly.pdbx_seq_one_letter_code
_entity_poly.pdbx_strand_id
1 'polypeptide(L)'
;MQLKKLTVGLAALFGLSVANAHNVWLQPTSSQGEYVMKFGHTETESYPQHKIQSLQVLNSQGKLIALDYKFKDGEAYIVPKSDLVFIAFNNGVWSKLPSGKYVEKTKREEPSAEFSTNPLKLGKAILKWNEQSFKAHDVAYELIPQARAEAGKPLAILVLHNGKPVQGIKVGMGEDAPFNLTNEKGIAEFTPVKGYNKVWAEFEENVQGNPDYDRRSIEYMLTFDAQ
;
A
#
# COMPACT_ATOMS: atom_id res chain seq x y z
N MET A 1 -1.05 49.92 37.78
CA MET A 1 -0.72 48.48 37.69
C MET A 1 -2.00 47.74 37.32
N GLN A 2 -2.23 47.41 36.04
CA GLN A 2 -3.34 46.54 35.64
C GLN A 2 -2.89 45.63 34.50
N LEU A 3 -3.10 44.34 34.70
CA LEU A 3 -2.52 43.24 33.95
C LEU A 3 -3.05 43.17 32.51
N LYS A 4 -2.12 42.98 31.58
CA LYS A 4 -2.38 42.50 30.23
C LYS A 4 -3.03 41.11 30.32
N LYS A 5 -4.23 40.94 29.79
CA LYS A 5 -4.80 39.61 29.52
C LYS A 5 -4.14 39.09 28.24
N LEU A 6 -3.15 38.22 28.37
CA LEU A 6 -2.73 37.35 27.27
C LEU A 6 -3.81 36.28 27.10
N THR A 7 -4.63 36.42 26.07
CA THR A 7 -5.44 35.32 25.58
C THR A 7 -4.52 34.43 24.73
N VAL A 8 -3.97 33.37 25.32
CA VAL A 8 -3.34 32.30 24.55
C VAL A 8 -4.48 31.50 23.91
N GLY A 9 -4.76 31.79 22.65
CA GLY A 9 -5.64 30.96 21.83
C GLY A 9 -4.94 29.62 21.57
N LEU A 10 -5.47 28.55 22.15
CA LEU A 10 -5.06 27.18 21.85
C LEU A 10 -5.48 26.88 20.40
N ALA A 11 -4.53 27.00 19.46
CA ALA A 11 -4.74 26.53 18.10
C ALA A 11 -4.82 25.00 18.14
N ALA A 12 -6.04 24.47 18.20
CA ALA A 12 -6.28 23.06 17.93
C ALA A 12 -5.87 22.80 16.47
N LEU A 13 -4.71 22.16 16.27
CA LEU A 13 -4.39 21.54 15.00
C LEU A 13 -5.45 20.46 14.74
N PHE A 14 -6.47 20.81 13.96
CA PHE A 14 -7.29 19.83 13.28
C PHE A 14 -6.41 19.14 12.26
N GLY A 15 -5.71 18.09 12.70
CA GLY A 15 -5.10 17.13 11.79
C GLY A 15 -6.24 16.51 10.98
N LEU A 16 -6.37 16.93 9.72
CA LEU A 16 -7.17 16.23 8.73
C LEU A 16 -6.56 14.84 8.60
N SER A 17 -7.14 13.86 9.29
CA SER A 17 -6.69 12.48 9.25
C SER A 17 -6.99 11.92 7.86
N VAL A 18 -6.01 11.97 6.96
CA VAL A 18 -6.00 11.32 5.65
C VAL A 18 -5.78 9.81 5.77
N ALA A 19 -6.43 9.18 6.77
CA ALA A 19 -6.20 7.80 7.19
C ALA A 19 -6.44 6.74 6.09
N ASN A 20 -7.04 7.15 4.96
CA ASN A 20 -7.21 6.26 3.80
C ASN A 20 -5.96 6.16 2.94
N ALA A 21 -5.10 7.17 2.88
CA ALA A 21 -4.09 7.22 1.83
C ALA A 21 -2.84 6.38 2.16
N HIS A 22 -2.57 6.03 3.42
CA HIS A 22 -1.33 5.34 3.82
C HIS A 22 -1.08 4.05 3.04
N ASN A 23 0.16 3.75 2.69
CA ASN A 23 0.57 2.54 1.98
C ASN A 23 1.50 1.67 2.83
N VAL A 24 1.75 0.44 2.38
CA VAL A 24 2.81 -0.43 2.94
C VAL A 24 3.88 -0.74 1.91
N TRP A 25 5.15 -0.72 2.31
CA TRP A 25 6.28 -1.12 1.46
C TRP A 25 7.47 -1.58 2.30
N LEU A 26 8.45 -2.22 1.65
CA LEU A 26 9.71 -2.58 2.30
C LEU A 26 10.78 -1.53 2.04
N GLN A 27 11.56 -1.19 3.06
CA GLN A 27 12.80 -0.43 2.92
C GLN A 27 13.99 -1.24 3.41
N PRO A 28 15.16 -1.16 2.74
CA PRO A 28 16.37 -1.74 3.28
C PRO A 28 16.77 -1.04 4.58
N THR A 29 17.27 -1.82 5.54
CA THR A 29 17.87 -1.29 6.77
C THR A 29 19.38 -1.11 6.60
N SER A 30 20.07 -0.67 7.66
CA SER A 30 21.53 -0.67 7.70
C SER A 30 22.13 -2.09 7.76
N SER A 31 21.36 -3.08 8.20
CA SER A 31 21.76 -4.49 8.22
C SER A 31 21.60 -5.09 6.82
N GLN A 32 22.65 -5.72 6.30
CA GLN A 32 22.66 -6.28 4.95
C GLN A 32 21.54 -7.32 4.76
N GLY A 33 20.70 -7.11 3.75
CA GLY A 33 19.60 -8.02 3.39
C GLY A 33 18.42 -8.01 4.35
N GLU A 34 18.44 -7.16 5.38
CA GLU A 34 17.30 -6.94 6.26
C GLU A 34 16.46 -5.77 5.74
N TYR A 35 15.15 -5.96 5.72
CA TYR A 35 14.17 -4.97 5.32
C TYR A 35 13.19 -4.72 6.45
N VAL A 36 12.69 -3.50 6.52
CA VAL A 36 11.60 -3.10 7.42
C VAL A 36 10.36 -2.77 6.60
N MET A 37 9.21 -3.28 7.03
CA MET A 37 7.94 -2.89 6.45
C MET A 37 7.51 -1.54 7.04
N LYS A 38 7.42 -0.54 6.18
CA LYS A 38 6.93 0.80 6.51
C LYS A 38 5.45 0.90 6.22
N PHE A 39 4.77 1.72 7.02
CA PHE A 39 3.39 2.13 6.84
C PHE A 39 3.36 3.66 6.81
N GLY A 40 2.77 4.26 5.79
CA GLY A 40 2.85 5.71 5.64
C GLY A 40 2.75 6.23 4.21
N HIS A 41 3.37 7.39 3.99
CA HIS A 41 3.57 8.03 2.68
C HIS A 41 5.01 8.54 2.54
N THR A 42 5.18 9.86 2.71
CA THR A 42 6.44 10.57 2.87
C THR A 42 6.93 10.42 4.31
N GLU A 43 6.03 10.60 5.27
CA GLU A 43 6.24 10.27 6.67
C GLU A 43 5.71 8.84 6.96
N THR A 44 6.37 8.15 7.88
CA THR A 44 6.02 6.77 8.27
C THR A 44 5.59 6.72 9.72
N GLU A 45 4.66 5.83 10.03
CA GLU A 45 4.07 5.68 11.35
C GLU A 45 4.20 4.22 11.83
N SER A 46 4.23 4.03 13.15
CA SER A 46 4.08 2.70 13.75
C SER A 46 2.68 2.13 13.51
N TYR A 47 2.55 0.81 13.45
CA TYR A 47 1.26 0.14 13.28
C TYR A 47 1.10 -1.03 14.26
N PRO A 48 -0.13 -1.46 14.58
CA PRO A 48 -0.36 -2.67 15.36
C PRO A 48 0.03 -3.93 14.58
N GLN A 49 0.70 -4.88 15.24
CA GLN A 49 1.15 -6.14 14.60
C GLN A 49 0.01 -6.91 13.92
N HIS A 50 -1.18 -6.94 14.53
CA HIS A 50 -2.34 -7.69 14.00
C HIS A 50 -2.85 -7.18 12.65
N LYS A 51 -2.46 -5.97 12.22
CA LYS A 51 -2.79 -5.45 10.88
C LYS A 51 -1.99 -6.16 9.79
N ILE A 52 -0.86 -6.79 10.10
CA ILE A 52 -0.13 -7.67 9.17
C ILE A 52 -0.93 -8.95 8.97
N GLN A 53 -1.52 -9.11 7.79
CA GLN A 53 -2.24 -10.34 7.44
C GLN A 53 -1.26 -11.41 6.95
N SER A 54 -0.29 -11.01 6.13
CA SER A 54 0.77 -11.93 5.69
C SER A 54 2.00 -11.19 5.16
N LEU A 55 3.16 -11.78 5.40
CA LEU A 55 4.37 -11.58 4.62
C LEU A 55 4.71 -12.93 3.97
N GLN A 56 4.94 -12.94 2.67
CA GLN A 56 5.16 -14.18 1.91
C GLN A 56 6.32 -14.04 0.93
N VAL A 57 6.94 -15.16 0.60
CA VAL A 57 8.01 -15.28 -0.39
C VAL A 57 7.75 -16.46 -1.30
N LEU A 58 8.42 -16.49 -2.46
CA LEU A 58 8.41 -17.65 -3.34
C LEU A 58 9.44 -18.67 -2.83
N ASN A 59 9.03 -19.93 -2.76
CA ASN A 59 9.95 -21.04 -2.60
C ASN A 59 10.60 -21.44 -3.95
N SER A 60 11.49 -22.43 -3.94
CA SER A 60 12.17 -22.92 -5.15
C SER A 60 11.24 -23.52 -6.22
N GLN A 61 9.99 -23.81 -5.87
CA GLN A 61 8.95 -24.32 -6.78
C GLN A 61 8.06 -23.19 -7.31
N GLY A 62 8.33 -21.93 -6.96
CA GLY A 62 7.49 -20.78 -7.34
C GLY A 62 6.19 -20.66 -6.53
N LYS A 63 6.04 -21.39 -5.43
CA LYS A 63 4.87 -21.30 -4.55
C LYS A 63 5.09 -20.28 -3.44
N LEU A 64 4.06 -19.51 -3.13
CA LEU A 64 4.04 -18.62 -1.97
C LEU A 64 4.05 -19.41 -0.66
N ILE A 65 5.00 -19.06 0.21
CA ILE A 65 5.12 -19.56 1.58
C ILE A 65 5.25 -18.39 2.56
N ALA A 66 4.85 -18.59 3.81
CA ALA A 66 4.98 -17.59 4.85
C ALA A 66 6.44 -17.18 5.08
N LEU A 67 6.66 -15.90 5.30
CA LEU A 67 7.94 -15.30 5.69
C LEU A 67 7.85 -14.86 7.15
N ASP A 68 8.71 -15.42 7.99
CA ASP A 68 8.83 -14.99 9.38
C ASP A 68 9.37 -13.56 9.49
N TYR A 69 8.92 -12.85 10.52
CA TYR A 69 9.34 -11.48 10.80
C TYR A 69 9.54 -11.27 12.30
N LYS A 70 10.38 -10.30 12.65
CA LYS A 70 10.52 -9.78 14.01
C LYS A 70 9.73 -8.49 14.12
N PHE A 71 8.76 -8.45 15.03
CA PHE A 71 8.00 -7.25 15.30
C PHE A 71 8.60 -6.50 16.50
N LYS A 72 9.02 -5.25 16.30
CA LYS A 72 9.56 -4.39 17.35
C LYS A 72 9.26 -2.93 17.05
N ASP A 73 9.04 -2.14 18.09
CA ASP A 73 8.85 -0.69 18.01
C ASP A 73 7.80 -0.25 16.98
N GLY A 74 6.76 -1.07 16.81
CA GLY A 74 5.66 -0.79 15.88
C GLY A 74 5.94 -1.13 14.40
N GLU A 75 7.00 -1.87 14.10
CA GLU A 75 7.38 -2.25 12.74
C GLU A 75 7.81 -3.72 12.62
N ALA A 76 7.60 -4.33 11.45
CA ALA A 76 8.04 -5.67 11.10
C ALA A 76 9.36 -5.65 10.33
N TYR A 77 10.32 -6.45 10.81
CA TYR A 77 11.65 -6.62 10.22
C TYR A 77 11.79 -8.04 9.66
N ILE A 78 12.31 -8.16 8.44
CA ILE A 78 12.46 -9.42 7.71
C ILE A 78 13.84 -9.56 7.09
N VAL A 79 14.30 -10.80 6.95
CA VAL A 79 15.53 -11.15 6.21
C VAL A 79 15.17 -12.22 5.17
N PRO A 80 14.56 -11.83 4.04
CA PRO A 80 14.08 -12.77 3.04
C PRO A 80 15.24 -13.47 2.33
N LYS A 81 15.10 -14.78 2.11
CA LYS A 81 15.99 -15.59 1.27
C LYS A 81 15.53 -15.67 -0.20
N SER A 82 14.49 -14.90 -0.53
CA SER A 82 13.86 -14.79 -1.85
C SER A 82 14.10 -13.39 -2.39
N ASP A 83 14.11 -13.29 -3.71
CA ASP A 83 14.25 -12.02 -4.43
C ASP A 83 12.94 -11.23 -4.51
N LEU A 84 11.81 -11.86 -4.17
CA LEU A 84 10.49 -11.26 -4.13
C LEU A 84 9.84 -11.46 -2.75
N VAL A 85 9.15 -10.42 -2.27
CA VAL A 85 8.31 -10.46 -1.06
C VAL A 85 6.92 -9.92 -1.39
N PHE A 86 5.89 -10.59 -0.90
CA PHE A 86 4.49 -10.19 -1.01
C PHE A 86 3.97 -9.77 0.36
N ILE A 87 3.18 -8.71 0.39
CA ILE A 87 2.66 -8.08 1.61
C ILE A 87 1.14 -8.05 1.53
N ALA A 88 0.48 -8.43 2.61
CA ALA A 88 -0.93 -8.14 2.83
C ALA A 88 -1.10 -7.52 4.23
N PHE A 89 -1.74 -6.37 4.26
CA PHE A 89 -1.98 -5.59 5.47
C PHE A 89 -3.41 -5.08 5.47
N ASN A 90 -4.16 -5.33 6.54
CA ASN A 90 -5.52 -4.82 6.70
C ASN A 90 -5.46 -3.57 7.58
N ASN A 91 -5.73 -2.41 7.01
CA ASN A 91 -5.63 -1.14 7.73
C ASN A 91 -6.84 -0.86 8.64
N GLY A 92 -7.73 -1.83 8.83
CA GLY A 92 -8.94 -1.69 9.64
C GLY A 92 -10.10 -1.11 8.85
N VAL A 93 -11.20 -0.78 9.53
CA VAL A 93 -12.34 -0.09 8.93
C VAL A 93 -12.33 1.36 9.36
N TRP A 94 -12.43 2.27 8.40
CA TRP A 94 -12.42 3.71 8.61
C TRP A 94 -13.76 4.31 8.21
N SER A 95 -14.42 4.93 9.18
CA SER A 95 -15.72 5.57 9.01
C SER A 95 -15.55 7.07 8.90
N LYS A 96 -16.11 7.65 7.83
CA LYS A 96 -16.13 9.10 7.62
C LYS A 96 -17.34 9.71 8.33
N LEU A 97 -17.11 10.58 9.28
CA LEU A 97 -18.17 11.32 9.97
C LEU A 97 -18.69 12.49 9.11
N PRO A 98 -19.91 13.00 9.35
CA PRO A 98 -20.43 14.21 8.68
C PRO A 98 -19.55 15.46 8.86
N SER A 99 -18.70 15.47 9.88
CA SER A 99 -17.68 16.51 10.09
C SER A 99 -16.50 16.44 9.11
N GLY A 100 -16.41 15.38 8.31
CA GLY A 100 -15.27 15.06 7.44
C GLY A 100 -14.14 14.28 8.14
N LYS A 101 -14.18 14.14 9.46
CA LYS A 101 -13.17 13.37 10.22
C LYS A 101 -13.32 11.87 9.99
N TYR A 102 -12.20 11.16 9.91
CA TYR A 102 -12.18 9.69 9.91
C TYR A 102 -11.91 9.13 11.29
N VAL A 103 -12.59 8.02 11.62
CA VAL A 103 -12.35 7.23 12.83
C VAL A 103 -12.21 5.76 12.46
N GLU A 104 -11.28 5.05 13.10
CA GLU A 104 -11.11 3.60 12.90
C GLU A 104 -12.18 2.84 13.68
N LYS A 105 -13.37 2.74 13.06
CA LYS A 105 -14.55 2.05 13.57
C LYS A 105 -15.33 1.48 12.38
N THR A 106 -15.99 0.36 12.60
CA THR A 106 -16.95 -0.20 11.64
C THR A 106 -18.23 0.63 11.53
N LYS A 107 -19.01 0.38 10.49
CA LYS A 107 -20.36 0.94 10.29
C LYS A 107 -21.31 0.64 11.45
N ARG A 108 -21.17 -0.52 12.11
CA ARG A 108 -21.96 -0.88 13.30
C ARG A 108 -21.54 -0.09 14.54
N GLU A 109 -20.25 0.16 14.68
CA GLU A 109 -19.68 0.91 15.82
C GLU A 109 -19.82 2.43 15.65
N GLU A 110 -20.01 2.91 14.41
CA GLU A 110 -20.25 4.31 14.08
C GLU A 110 -21.44 4.50 13.12
N PRO A 111 -22.70 4.31 13.57
CA PRO A 111 -23.88 4.42 12.72
C PRO A 111 -24.13 5.83 12.15
N SER A 112 -23.45 6.85 12.69
CA SER A 112 -23.55 8.24 12.23
C SER A 112 -22.70 8.55 10.98
N ALA A 113 -21.85 7.61 10.56
CA ALA A 113 -20.93 7.79 9.44
C ALA A 113 -21.67 7.98 8.10
N GLU A 114 -21.13 8.83 7.23
CA GLU A 114 -21.59 8.97 5.84
C GLU A 114 -21.32 7.68 5.06
N PHE A 115 -20.17 7.07 5.31
CA PHE A 115 -19.77 5.75 4.80
C PHE A 115 -18.59 5.20 5.60
N SER A 116 -18.37 3.90 5.49
CA SER A 116 -17.23 3.19 6.05
C SER A 116 -16.48 2.42 4.97
N THR A 117 -15.14 2.53 4.97
CA THR A 117 -14.26 1.86 4.01
C THR A 117 -13.34 0.89 4.76
N ASN A 118 -13.14 -0.32 4.22
CA ASN A 118 -12.07 -1.22 4.64
C ASN A 118 -10.89 -1.16 3.64
N PRO A 119 -9.86 -0.34 3.90
CA PRO A 119 -8.67 -0.30 3.08
C PRO A 119 -7.75 -1.50 3.35
N LEU A 120 -7.49 -2.30 2.32
CA LEU A 120 -6.42 -3.31 2.31
C LEU A 120 -5.20 -2.75 1.57
N LYS A 121 -4.03 -2.95 2.16
CA LYS A 121 -2.75 -2.54 1.60
C LYS A 121 -1.99 -3.80 1.20
N LEU A 122 -1.79 -3.96 -0.11
CA LEU A 122 -1.11 -5.08 -0.71
C LEU A 122 0.22 -4.61 -1.31
N GLY A 123 1.15 -5.52 -1.50
CA GLY A 123 2.38 -5.16 -2.19
C GLY A 123 3.19 -6.34 -2.69
N LYS A 124 4.04 -6.04 -3.67
CA LYS A 124 5.09 -6.92 -4.19
C LYS A 124 6.38 -6.12 -4.25
N ALA A 125 7.36 -6.52 -3.47
CA ALA A 125 8.70 -5.96 -3.51
C ALA A 125 9.60 -6.87 -4.34
N ILE A 126 10.17 -6.33 -5.42
CA ILE A 126 11.24 -6.96 -6.19
C ILE A 126 12.56 -6.49 -5.57
N LEU A 127 13.10 -7.30 -4.68
CA LEU A 127 14.35 -7.03 -3.97
C LEU A 127 15.56 -7.25 -4.89
N LYS A 128 15.46 -8.24 -5.78
CA LYS A 128 16.38 -8.45 -6.89
C LYS A 128 15.59 -8.86 -8.14
N TRP A 129 15.98 -8.31 -9.28
CA TRP A 129 15.36 -8.67 -10.55
C TRP A 129 15.76 -10.08 -10.97
N ASN A 130 14.77 -10.91 -11.28
CA ASN A 130 14.95 -12.24 -11.86
C ASN A 130 13.75 -12.59 -12.75
N GLU A 131 13.68 -13.80 -13.28
CA GLU A 131 12.57 -14.21 -14.15
C GLU A 131 11.18 -14.17 -13.49
N GLN A 132 11.10 -14.34 -12.17
CA GLN A 132 9.83 -14.27 -11.43
C GLN A 132 9.33 -12.83 -11.33
N SER A 133 10.19 -11.82 -11.44
CA SER A 133 9.77 -10.41 -11.48
C SER A 133 8.72 -10.12 -12.55
N PHE A 134 8.74 -10.87 -13.65
CA PHE A 134 7.90 -10.66 -14.84
C PHE A 134 6.74 -11.68 -14.96
N LYS A 135 6.50 -12.48 -13.91
CA LYS A 135 5.45 -13.51 -13.88
C LYS A 135 4.33 -13.13 -12.93
N ALA A 136 3.16 -13.75 -13.15
CA ALA A 136 2.05 -13.74 -12.21
C ALA A 136 2.23 -14.85 -11.17
N HIS A 137 1.70 -14.64 -9.97
CA HIS A 137 1.88 -15.54 -8.81
C HIS A 137 0.56 -15.98 -8.17
N ASP A 138 -0.52 -15.98 -8.94
CA ASP A 138 -1.86 -16.41 -8.52
C ASP A 138 -2.38 -15.72 -7.24
N VAL A 139 -2.00 -14.46 -7.05
CA VAL A 139 -2.58 -13.58 -6.02
C VAL A 139 -3.78 -12.80 -6.59
N ALA A 140 -4.70 -12.39 -5.72
CA ALA A 140 -5.93 -11.73 -6.14
C ALA A 140 -5.68 -10.41 -6.88
N TYR A 141 -4.70 -9.61 -6.47
CA TYR A 141 -4.31 -8.36 -7.12
C TYR A 141 -2.82 -8.40 -7.39
N GLU A 142 -2.39 -8.02 -8.59
CA GLU A 142 -0.96 -8.04 -8.91
C GLU A 142 -0.57 -6.96 -9.92
N LEU A 143 0.56 -6.29 -9.65
CA LEU A 143 1.28 -5.48 -10.61
C LEU A 143 2.52 -6.23 -11.10
N ILE A 144 2.66 -6.35 -12.42
CA ILE A 144 3.73 -7.09 -13.07
C ILE A 144 4.46 -6.17 -14.06
N PRO A 145 5.72 -5.78 -13.79
CA PRO A 145 6.52 -5.09 -14.78
C PRO A 145 6.75 -6.00 -15.99
N GLN A 146 6.66 -5.45 -17.20
CA GLN A 146 6.82 -6.22 -18.45
C GLN A 146 8.28 -6.26 -18.95
N ALA A 147 9.16 -5.51 -18.30
CA ALA A 147 10.59 -5.48 -18.57
C ALA A 147 11.35 -5.07 -17.30
N ARG A 148 12.67 -5.22 -17.31
CA ARG A 148 13.51 -4.67 -16.25
C ARG A 148 13.44 -3.15 -16.29
N ALA A 149 13.28 -2.52 -15.12
CA ALA A 149 13.18 -1.07 -15.04
C ALA A 149 14.51 -0.38 -15.40
N GLU A 150 14.42 0.65 -16.24
CA GLU A 150 15.52 1.56 -16.58
C GLU A 150 15.07 2.99 -16.27
N ALA A 151 15.93 3.78 -15.62
CA ALA A 151 15.59 5.14 -15.24
C ALA A 151 15.32 6.02 -16.47
N GLY A 152 14.23 6.79 -16.41
CA GLY A 152 13.82 7.71 -17.46
C GLY A 152 13.20 7.05 -18.70
N LYS A 153 13.11 5.72 -18.76
CA LYS A 153 12.45 5.00 -19.86
C LYS A 153 11.04 4.54 -19.46
N PRO A 154 10.05 4.58 -20.36
CA PRO A 154 8.74 4.01 -20.09
C PRO A 154 8.84 2.51 -19.77
N LEU A 155 8.21 2.09 -18.68
CA LEU A 155 8.04 0.71 -18.26
C LEU A 155 6.54 0.38 -18.29
N ALA A 156 6.17 -0.60 -19.10
CA ALA A 156 4.82 -1.13 -19.10
C ALA A 156 4.59 -1.96 -17.82
N ILE A 157 3.51 -1.66 -17.10
CA ILE A 157 3.04 -2.37 -15.92
C ILE A 157 1.72 -3.05 -16.27
N LEU A 158 1.69 -4.37 -16.20
CA LEU A 158 0.46 -5.17 -16.30
C LEU A 158 -0.21 -5.24 -14.94
N VAL A 159 -1.49 -4.90 -14.91
CA VAL A 159 -2.34 -4.92 -13.72
C VAL A 159 -3.34 -6.05 -13.84
N LEU A 160 -3.31 -6.96 -12.87
CA LEU A 160 -4.18 -8.13 -12.81
C LEU A 160 -5.11 -8.08 -11.60
N HIS A 161 -6.33 -8.59 -11.81
CA HIS A 161 -7.27 -8.99 -10.76
C HIS A 161 -7.70 -10.44 -11.04
N ASN A 162 -7.41 -11.33 -10.10
CA ASN A 162 -7.61 -12.78 -10.20
C ASN A 162 -7.03 -13.36 -11.50
N GLY A 163 -5.78 -12.99 -11.79
CA GLY A 163 -5.05 -13.43 -12.99
C GLY A 163 -5.52 -12.81 -14.31
N LYS A 164 -6.51 -11.92 -14.30
CA LYS A 164 -7.06 -11.29 -15.52
C LYS A 164 -6.64 -9.83 -15.62
N PRO A 165 -6.23 -9.35 -16.81
CA PRO A 165 -5.95 -7.94 -17.03
C PRO A 165 -7.16 -7.04 -16.73
N VAL A 166 -6.92 -5.88 -16.11
CA VAL A 166 -7.98 -4.94 -15.73
C VAL A 166 -7.73 -3.57 -16.34
N GLN A 167 -8.71 -3.05 -17.07
CA GLN A 167 -8.71 -1.70 -17.64
C GLN A 167 -9.14 -0.65 -16.60
N GLY A 168 -8.69 0.60 -16.77
CA GLY A 168 -9.15 1.75 -16.00
C GLY A 168 -8.57 1.84 -14.58
N ILE A 169 -7.56 1.04 -14.26
CA ILE A 169 -6.86 1.11 -12.98
C ILE A 169 -5.83 2.24 -13.03
N LYS A 170 -5.82 3.09 -12.00
CA LYS A 170 -4.80 4.13 -11.83
C LYS A 170 -3.46 3.47 -11.51
N VAL A 171 -2.40 3.88 -12.21
CA VAL A 171 -1.02 3.47 -11.95
C VAL A 171 -0.15 4.71 -11.91
N GLY A 172 0.55 4.95 -10.81
CA GLY A 172 1.33 6.18 -10.62
C GLY A 172 2.23 6.13 -9.39
N MET A 173 2.65 7.31 -8.91
CA MET A 173 3.49 7.42 -7.71
C MET A 173 2.69 7.41 -6.40
N GLY A 174 1.39 7.68 -6.46
CA GLY A 174 0.49 7.76 -5.30
C GLY A 174 -0.82 8.44 -5.67
N GLU A 175 -1.77 8.47 -4.72
CA GLU A 175 -3.12 9.02 -4.88
C GLU A 175 -3.10 10.51 -5.30
N ASP A 176 -2.22 11.31 -4.69
CA ASP A 176 -2.10 12.75 -4.93
C ASP A 176 -1.10 13.13 -6.07
N ALA A 177 -0.66 12.14 -6.85
CA ALA A 177 0.32 12.32 -7.91
C ALA A 177 -0.27 11.98 -9.30
N PRO A 178 0.34 12.47 -10.40
CA PRO A 178 -0.06 12.05 -11.74
C PRO A 178 -0.04 10.52 -11.89
N PHE A 179 -1.06 10.00 -12.56
CA PHE A 179 -1.23 8.58 -12.84
C PHE A 179 -1.61 8.36 -14.30
N ASN A 180 -1.33 7.17 -14.80
CA ASN A 180 -1.84 6.65 -16.06
C ASN A 180 -2.94 5.62 -15.78
N LEU A 181 -3.92 5.52 -16.67
CA LEU A 181 -4.95 4.49 -16.61
C LEU A 181 -4.53 3.27 -17.43
N THR A 182 -4.80 2.08 -16.91
CA THR A 182 -4.58 0.86 -17.68
C THR A 182 -5.52 0.80 -18.89
N ASN A 183 -4.99 0.34 -20.03
CA ASN A 183 -5.76 0.12 -21.25
C ASN A 183 -6.52 -1.23 -21.23
N GLU A 184 -7.20 -1.59 -22.33
CA GLU A 184 -7.96 -2.85 -22.46
C GLU A 184 -7.13 -4.12 -22.23
N LYS A 185 -5.80 -4.05 -22.37
CA LYS A 185 -4.87 -5.14 -22.08
C LYS A 185 -4.38 -5.14 -20.64
N GLY A 186 -4.94 -4.27 -19.79
CA GLY A 186 -4.51 -4.07 -18.40
C GLY A 186 -3.14 -3.41 -18.24
N ILE A 187 -2.65 -2.70 -19.26
CA ILE A 187 -1.32 -2.09 -19.25
C ILE A 187 -1.42 -0.58 -19.01
N ALA A 188 -0.64 -0.07 -18.07
CA ALA A 188 -0.32 1.35 -17.92
C ALA A 188 1.19 1.56 -17.99
N GLU A 189 1.62 2.70 -18.52
CA GLU A 189 3.03 3.08 -18.50
C GLU A 189 3.40 3.75 -17.17
N PHE A 190 4.61 3.48 -16.68
CA PHE A 190 5.24 4.15 -15.57
C PHE A 190 6.67 4.50 -15.96
N THR A 191 7.18 5.68 -15.60
CA THR A 191 8.57 6.06 -15.91
C THR A 191 9.40 5.99 -14.63
N PRO A 192 10.25 4.97 -14.46
CA PRO A 192 11.07 4.84 -13.27
C PRO A 192 12.09 5.96 -13.16
N VAL A 193 12.47 6.29 -11.92
CA VAL A 193 13.64 7.12 -11.62
C VAL A 193 14.80 6.24 -11.18
N LYS A 194 16.03 6.75 -11.22
CA LYS A 194 17.20 6.02 -10.75
C LYS A 194 17.07 5.72 -9.25
N GLY A 195 17.37 4.48 -8.86
CA GLY A 195 17.25 4.00 -7.48
C GLY A 195 15.87 3.42 -7.18
N TYR A 196 15.40 3.63 -5.95
CA TYR A 196 14.21 2.98 -5.41
C TYR A 196 12.91 3.60 -5.93
N ASN A 197 12.05 2.77 -6.49
CA ASN A 197 10.76 3.16 -7.05
C ASN A 197 9.60 2.54 -6.28
N LYS A 198 8.50 3.29 -6.22
CA LYS A 198 7.20 2.91 -5.67
C LYS A 198 6.15 3.13 -6.76
N VAL A 199 5.57 2.05 -7.27
CA VAL A 199 4.46 2.07 -8.22
C VAL A 199 3.18 1.74 -7.45
N TRP A 200 2.31 2.72 -7.36
CA TRP A 200 1.03 2.64 -6.70
C TRP A 200 -0.07 2.29 -7.72
N ALA A 201 -1.01 1.46 -7.29
CA ALA A 201 -2.29 1.27 -7.96
C ALA A 201 -3.44 1.17 -6.96
N GLU A 202 -4.63 1.56 -7.39
CA GLU A 202 -5.85 1.57 -6.59
C GLU A 202 -6.96 0.80 -7.28
N PHE A 203 -7.62 -0.05 -6.50
CA PHE A 203 -8.82 -0.77 -6.90
C PHE A 203 -9.94 -0.48 -5.90
N GLU A 204 -11.17 -0.45 -6.41
CA GLU A 204 -12.37 -0.39 -5.60
C GLU A 204 -13.16 -1.70 -5.75
N GLU A 205 -13.52 -2.29 -4.62
CA GLU A 205 -14.46 -3.39 -4.56
C GLU A 205 -15.83 -2.88 -4.09
N ASN A 206 -16.86 -3.18 -4.87
CA ASN A 206 -18.24 -3.00 -4.43
C ASN A 206 -18.60 -4.12 -3.45
N VAL A 207 -18.77 -3.78 -2.17
CA VAL A 207 -19.10 -4.76 -1.13
C VAL A 207 -20.55 -4.59 -0.72
N GLN A 208 -21.45 -5.35 -1.36
CA GLN A 208 -22.88 -5.29 -1.07
C GLN A 208 -23.24 -6.12 0.18
N GLY A 209 -24.05 -5.55 1.06
CA GLY A 209 -24.63 -6.27 2.21
C GLY A 209 -23.65 -6.59 3.35
N ASN A 210 -22.44 -6.03 3.33
CA ASN A 210 -21.50 -6.20 4.44
C ASN A 210 -21.96 -5.37 5.67
N PRO A 211 -22.02 -5.96 6.87
CA PRO A 211 -22.50 -5.25 8.05
C PRO A 211 -21.51 -4.20 8.56
N ASP A 212 -20.21 -4.35 8.29
CA ASP A 212 -19.15 -3.56 8.91
C ASP A 212 -18.64 -2.40 8.05
N TYR A 213 -18.81 -2.45 6.74
CA TYR A 213 -18.37 -1.37 5.85
C TYR A 213 -19.14 -1.36 4.52
N ASP A 214 -19.19 -0.19 3.89
CA ASP A 214 -19.89 0.02 2.62
C ASP A 214 -18.99 -0.29 1.41
N ARG A 215 -17.68 -0.14 1.57
CA ARG A 215 -16.70 -0.21 0.48
C ARG A 215 -15.41 -0.88 0.93
N ARG A 216 -14.71 -1.51 0.00
CA ARG A 216 -13.32 -1.92 0.20
C ARG A 216 -12.46 -1.26 -0.87
N SER A 217 -11.38 -0.62 -0.42
CA SER A 217 -10.33 -0.15 -1.30
C SER A 217 -9.13 -1.08 -1.19
N ILE A 218 -8.48 -1.34 -2.31
CA ILE A 218 -7.22 -2.04 -2.37
C ILE A 218 -6.18 -1.05 -2.89
N GLU A 219 -5.17 -0.80 -2.09
CA GLU A 219 -3.98 -0.10 -2.57
C GLU A 219 -2.85 -1.09 -2.70
N TYR A 220 -2.23 -1.09 -3.87
CA TYR A 220 -1.16 -2.00 -4.21
C TYR A 220 0.14 -1.22 -4.43
N MET A 221 1.21 -1.65 -3.76
CA MET A 221 2.53 -1.09 -3.93
C MET A 221 3.48 -2.12 -4.57
N LEU A 222 3.87 -1.87 -5.82
CA LEU A 222 4.97 -2.56 -6.48
C LEU A 222 6.26 -1.76 -6.25
N THR A 223 7.30 -2.38 -5.72
CA THR A 223 8.58 -1.69 -5.46
C THR A 223 9.76 -2.41 -6.07
N PHE A 224 10.74 -1.64 -6.54
CA PHE A 224 11.93 -2.13 -7.20
C PHE A 224 13.00 -1.03 -7.32
N ASP A 225 14.25 -1.43 -7.55
CA ASP A 225 15.31 -0.52 -7.97
C ASP A 225 15.42 -0.45 -9.50
N ALA A 226 15.67 0.75 -10.03
CA ALA A 226 16.01 0.99 -11.44
C ALA A 226 17.40 1.61 -11.57
N GLN A 227 18.10 1.28 -12.66
CA GLN A 227 19.45 1.82 -12.96
C GLN A 227 19.40 3.05 -13.84
#